data_AF-A0A8T4LHW3-F1
#
_entry.id   AF-A0A8T4LHW3-F1
#
_cell.length_a   1.000
_cell.length_b   1.000
_cell.length_c   1.000
_cell.angle_alpha   90.00
_cell.angle_beta   90.00
_cell.angle_gamma   90.00
#
_symmetry.space_group_name_H-M   'P 1'
#
loop_
_entity.id
_entity.type
_entity.pdbx_description
1 polymer ?
#
loop_
_entity_poly.entity_id
_entity_poly.type
_entity_poly.pdbx_seq_one_letter_code
_entity_poly.pdbx_strand_id
1 'polypeptide(L)'
;MVKIRKRTRGKQKYYYLESSVREGKKVIKKEKYLGKEIPKDIEKIKEEFNKEIKIGLDKKLESIKKNFQVEWKRVPESVKNKELEEISIAFTYNTNAIEGST
;
A
#
# COMPACT_ATOMS: atom_id res chain seq x y z
N MET A 1 -0.41 -5.52 6.93
CA MET A 1 0.92 -5.90 7.44
C MET A 1 1.02 -7.41 7.41
N VAL A 2 2.09 -7.95 6.84
CA VAL A 2 2.32 -9.40 6.76
C VAL A 2 2.74 -9.92 8.13
N LYS A 3 2.13 -11.01 8.59
CA LYS A 3 2.41 -11.65 9.88
C LYS A 3 2.74 -13.12 9.67
N ILE A 4 3.58 -13.68 10.54
CA ILE A 4 3.82 -15.13 10.58
C ILE A 4 2.78 -15.75 11.51
N ARG A 5 2.04 -16.74 11.01
CA ARG A 5 1.06 -17.51 11.76
C ARG A 5 1.49 -18.96 11.87
N LYS A 6 1.42 -19.49 13.09
CA LYS A 6 1.65 -20.90 13.39
C LYS A 6 0.31 -21.65 13.42
N ARG A 7 0.26 -22.81 12.77
CA ARG A 7 -0.86 -23.76 12.81
C ARG A 7 -0.35 -25.13 13.24
N THR A 8 -1.08 -25.80 14.13
CA THR A 8 -0.80 -27.17 14.53
C THR A 8 -1.81 -28.09 13.86
N ARG A 9 -1.36 -29.14 13.19
CA ARG A 9 -2.22 -30.19 12.62
C ARG A 9 -1.71 -31.53 13.12
N GLY A 10 -2.47 -32.17 14.02
CA GLY A 10 -2.01 -33.33 14.77
C GLY A 10 -0.81 -32.99 15.66
N LYS A 11 0.29 -33.76 15.53
CA LYS A 11 1.55 -33.54 16.27
C LYS A 11 2.51 -32.55 15.59
N GLN A 12 2.22 -32.11 14.36
CA GLN A 12 3.15 -31.32 13.56
C GLN A 12 2.74 -29.83 13.54
N LYS A 13 3.76 -28.97 13.60
CA LYS A 13 3.64 -27.50 13.53
C LYS A 13 3.96 -27.04 12.12
N TYR A 14 3.22 -26.02 11.67
CA TYR A 14 3.32 -25.44 10.34
C TYR A 14 3.28 -23.92 10.42
N TYR A 15 4.04 -23.27 9.55
CA TYR A 15 4.17 -21.82 9.51
C TYR A 15 3.59 -21.27 8.20
N TYR A 16 2.96 -20.10 8.30
CA TYR A 16 2.35 -19.39 7.19
C TYR A 16 2.65 -17.90 7.31
N LEU A 17 2.82 -17.21 6.19
CA LEU A 17 2.60 -15.77 6.13
C LEU A 17 1.11 -15.52 5.95
N GLU A 18 0.56 -14.56 6.68
CA GLU A 18 -0.80 -14.09 6.49
C GLU A 18 -0.84 -12.58 6.31
N SER A 19 -1.73 -12.11 5.44
CA SER A 19 -2.04 -10.69 5.30
C SER A 19 -3.49 -10.52 4.86
N SER A 20 -4.18 -9.58 5.48
CA SER A 20 -5.54 -9.20 5.09
C SER A 20 -5.47 -8.14 4.01
N VAL A 21 -6.14 -8.40 2.89
CA VAL A 21 -6.20 -7.51 1.73
C VAL A 21 -7.65 -7.20 1.41
N ARG A 22 -7.92 -5.95 1.02
CA ARG A 22 -9.26 -5.55 0.60
C ARG A 22 -9.36 -5.71 -0.91
N GLU A 23 -10.28 -6.53 -1.37
CA GLU A 23 -10.58 -6.73 -2.78
C GLU A 23 -12.03 -6.29 -3.02
N GLY A 24 -12.19 -5.10 -3.61
CA GLY A 24 -13.48 -4.43 -3.73
C GLY A 24 -14.14 -4.17 -2.37
N LYS A 25 -15.32 -4.76 -2.15
CA LYS A 25 -16.09 -4.61 -0.89
C LYS A 25 -15.71 -5.63 0.19
N LYS A 26 -14.95 -6.67 -0.13
CA LYS A 26 -14.64 -7.78 0.78
C LYS A 26 -13.20 -7.69 1.30
N VAL A 27 -13.00 -8.17 2.53
CA VAL A 27 -11.66 -8.36 3.10
C VAL A 27 -11.32 -9.84 2.99
N ILE A 28 -10.25 -10.15 2.26
CA ILE A 28 -9.79 -11.51 2.01
C ILE A 28 -8.47 -11.71 2.76
N LYS A 29 -8.34 -12.84 3.44
CA LYS A 29 -7.07 -13.23 4.07
C LYS A 29 -6.26 -14.03 3.06
N LYS A 30 -5.13 -13.49 2.60
CA LYS A 30 -4.15 -14.22 1.79
C LYS A 30 -3.15 -14.90 2.71
N GLU A 31 -2.84 -16.15 2.42
CA GLU A 31 -1.89 -16.95 3.19
C GLU A 31 -0.86 -17.62 2.26
N LYS A 32 0.42 -17.61 2.65
CA LYS A 32 1.51 -18.30 1.94
C LYS A 32 2.17 -19.28 2.90
N TYR A 33 2.25 -20.55 2.52
CA TYR A 33 2.84 -21.60 3.35
C TYR A 33 4.36 -21.47 3.41
N LEU A 34 4.94 -21.58 4.61
CA LEU A 34 6.39 -21.47 4.84
C LEU A 34 7.07 -22.81 5.14
N GLY A 35 6.31 -23.86 5.47
CA GLY A 35 6.87 -25.15 5.86
C GLY A 35 6.65 -25.52 7.33
N LYS A 36 7.44 -26.49 7.81
CA LYS A 36 7.45 -26.94 9.22
C LYS A 36 8.32 -26.08 10.13
N GLU A 37 9.24 -25.32 9.54
CA GLU A 37 10.14 -24.38 10.20
C GLU A 37 10.10 -23.04 9.46
N ILE A 38 10.63 -21.98 10.07
CA ILE A 38 10.72 -20.67 9.45
C ILE A 38 12.00 -20.64 8.59
N PRO A 39 11.90 -20.39 7.27
CA PRO A 39 13.08 -20.27 6.41
C PRO A 39 14.03 -19.15 6.87
N LYS A 40 15.33 -19.31 6.64
CA LYS A 40 16.34 -18.29 7.02
C LYS A 40 16.20 -17.00 6.21
N ASP A 41 15.64 -17.08 5.02
CA ASP A 41 15.39 -16.01 4.06
C ASP A 41 14.00 -15.37 4.18
N ILE A 42 13.35 -15.50 5.36
CA ILE A 42 11.98 -15.05 5.62
C ILE A 42 11.69 -13.60 5.21
N GLU A 43 12.67 -12.70 5.32
CA GLU A 43 12.47 -11.29 4.98
C GLU A 43 12.27 -11.08 3.47
N LYS A 44 13.02 -11.81 2.64
CA LYS A 44 12.81 -11.81 1.18
C LYS A 44 11.44 -12.38 0.83
N ILE A 45 11.05 -13.48 1.47
CA ILE A 45 9.74 -14.10 1.26
C ILE A 45 8.59 -13.14 1.64
N LYS A 46 8.74 -12.38 2.73
CA LYS A 46 7.77 -11.34 3.12
C LYS A 46 7.69 -10.21 2.10
N GLU A 47 8.82 -9.75 1.58
CA GLU A 47 8.86 -8.71 0.54
C GLU A 47 8.16 -9.17 -0.74
N GLU A 48 8.46 -10.36 -1.22
CA GLU A 48 7.81 -10.96 -2.39
C GLU A 48 6.31 -11.09 -2.16
N PHE A 49 5.90 -11.63 -1.01
CA PHE A 49 4.48 -11.77 -0.68
C PHE A 49 3.77 -10.41 -0.58
N ASN A 50 4.44 -9.39 -0.05
CA ASN A 50 3.93 -8.02 -0.05
C ASN A 50 3.78 -7.45 -1.47
N LYS A 51 4.76 -7.68 -2.36
CA LYS A 51 4.68 -7.28 -3.76
C LYS A 51 3.50 -7.95 -4.45
N GLU A 52 3.37 -9.27 -4.32
CA GLU A 52 2.24 -10.06 -4.86
C GLU A 52 0.88 -9.49 -4.42
N ILE A 53 0.76 -9.10 -3.14
CA ILE A 53 -0.45 -8.50 -2.58
C ILE A 53 -0.73 -7.12 -3.20
N LYS A 54 0.30 -6.30 -3.38
CA LYS A 54 0.17 -4.90 -3.83
C LYS A 54 -0.11 -4.77 -5.33
N ILE A 55 0.20 -5.77 -6.16
CA ILE A 55 -0.05 -5.72 -7.62
C ILE A 55 -1.46 -5.22 -7.97
N GLY A 56 -2.49 -5.66 -7.24
CA GLY A 56 -3.87 -5.20 -7.47
C GLY A 56 -4.07 -3.72 -7.15
N LEU A 57 -3.47 -3.23 -6.07
CA LEU A 57 -3.48 -1.81 -5.71
C LEU A 57 -2.69 -0.98 -6.73
N ASP A 58 -1.51 -1.46 -7.13
CA ASP A 58 -0.64 -0.76 -8.08
C ASP A 58 -1.33 -0.56 -9.43
N LYS A 59 -2.00 -1.61 -9.95
CA LYS A 59 -2.83 -1.50 -11.17
C LYS A 59 -3.95 -0.47 -11.02
N LYS A 60 -4.60 -0.43 -9.86
CA LYS A 60 -5.67 0.54 -9.59
C LYS A 60 -5.12 1.96 -9.52
N LEU A 61 -4.01 2.18 -8.83
CA LEU A 61 -3.34 3.48 -8.75
C LEU A 61 -2.88 3.95 -10.14
N GLU A 62 -2.34 3.05 -10.97
CA GLU A 62 -1.94 3.39 -12.33
C GLU A 62 -3.13 3.83 -13.18
N SER A 63 -4.29 3.17 -13.03
CA SER A 63 -5.52 3.58 -13.74
C SER A 63 -6.01 4.96 -13.31
N ILE A 64 -5.97 5.25 -12.00
CA ILE A 64 -6.36 6.56 -11.45
C ILE A 64 -5.41 7.64 -11.96
N LYS A 65 -4.10 7.39 -11.89
CA LYS A 65 -3.06 8.31 -12.38
C LYS A 65 -3.26 8.61 -13.87
N LYS A 66 -3.49 7.59 -14.70
CA LYS A 66 -3.71 7.77 -16.14
C LYS A 66 -4.94 8.64 -16.41
N ASN A 67 -6.05 8.38 -15.74
CA ASN A 67 -7.27 9.18 -15.90
C ASN A 67 -7.06 10.62 -15.45
N PHE A 68 -6.43 10.82 -14.29
CA PHE A 68 -6.08 12.15 -13.78
C PHE A 68 -5.20 12.90 -14.78
N GLN A 69 -4.16 12.28 -15.31
CA GLN A 69 -3.25 12.91 -16.28
C GLN A 69 -3.97 13.34 -17.57
N VAL A 70 -4.95 12.57 -18.04
CA VAL A 70 -5.75 12.93 -19.21
C VAL A 70 -6.58 14.19 -18.93
N GLU A 71 -7.28 14.23 -17.80
CA GLU A 71 -8.08 15.41 -17.43
C GLU A 71 -7.19 16.62 -17.13
N TRP A 72 -6.10 16.43 -16.40
CA TRP A 72 -5.16 17.51 -16.05
C TRP A 72 -4.55 18.20 -17.28
N LYS A 73 -4.30 17.47 -18.36
CA LYS A 73 -3.84 18.06 -19.63
C LYS A 73 -4.85 19.01 -20.25
N ARG A 74 -6.15 18.81 -20.02
CA ARG A 74 -7.23 19.66 -20.54
C ARG A 74 -7.44 20.94 -19.72
N VAL A 75 -6.92 20.98 -18.50
CA VAL A 75 -7.05 22.13 -17.61
C VAL A 75 -6.18 23.29 -18.13
N PRO A 76 -6.71 24.52 -18.25
CA PRO A 76 -5.95 25.70 -18.64
C PRO A 76 -4.81 25.99 -17.66
N GLU A 77 -3.70 26.54 -18.18
CA GLU A 77 -2.50 26.78 -17.38
C GLU A 77 -2.73 27.77 -16.21
N SER A 78 -3.57 28.79 -16.42
CA SER A 78 -3.95 29.74 -15.36
C SER A 78 -4.61 29.05 -14.17
N VAL A 79 -5.45 28.04 -14.41
CA VAL A 79 -6.12 27.26 -13.38
C VAL A 79 -5.12 26.35 -12.66
N LYS A 80 -4.21 25.71 -13.41
CA LYS A 80 -3.15 24.88 -12.81
C LYS A 80 -2.25 25.67 -11.87
N ASN A 81 -1.86 26.88 -12.28
CA ASN A 81 -1.01 27.76 -11.47
C ASN A 81 -1.71 28.18 -10.19
N LYS A 82 -3.01 28.51 -10.27
CA LYS A 82 -3.82 28.84 -9.10
C LYS A 82 -3.91 27.66 -8.13
N GLU A 83 -4.18 26.45 -8.63
CA GLU A 83 -4.23 25.25 -7.81
C GLU A 83 -2.88 24.98 -7.11
N LEU A 84 -1.76 25.17 -7.83
CA LEU A 84 -0.42 24.99 -7.26
C LEU A 84 -0.14 26.00 -6.13
N GLU A 85 -0.56 27.25 -6.31
CA GLU A 85 -0.45 28.29 -5.29
C GLU A 85 -1.26 27.92 -4.03
N GLU A 86 -2.52 27.51 -4.20
CA GLU A 86 -3.39 27.07 -3.10
C GLU A 86 -2.79 25.88 -2.34
N ILE A 87 -2.27 24.88 -3.06
CA ILE A 87 -1.57 23.74 -2.46
C ILE A 87 -0.33 24.20 -1.69
N SER A 88 0.45 25.13 -2.24
CA SER A 88 1.65 25.65 -1.60
C SER A 88 1.32 26.35 -0.29
N ILE A 89 0.30 27.20 -0.28
CA ILE A 89 -0.18 27.89 0.93
C ILE A 89 -0.62 26.88 1.98
N ALA A 90 -1.48 25.93 1.61
CA ALA A 90 -1.97 24.90 2.53
C ALA A 90 -0.83 24.04 3.08
N PHE A 91 0.13 23.66 2.22
CA PHE A 91 1.30 22.88 2.62
C PHE A 91 2.19 23.64 3.61
N THR A 92 2.49 24.91 3.35
CA THR A 92 3.30 25.75 4.24
C THR A 92 2.60 25.94 5.59
N TYR A 93 1.31 26.25 5.59
CA TYR A 93 0.55 26.41 6.83
C TYR A 93 0.55 25.13 7.66
N ASN A 94 0.26 23.99 7.04
CA ASN A 94 0.23 22.70 7.73
C ASN A 94 1.61 22.30 8.26
N THR A 95 2.67 22.57 7.49
CA THR A 95 4.06 22.30 7.91
C THR A 95 4.42 23.16 9.12
N ASN A 96 4.17 24.46 9.09
CA ASN A 96 4.43 25.37 10.21
C ASN A 96 3.67 24.96 11.48
N ALA A 97 2.41 24.52 11.33
CA ALA A 97 1.60 24.02 12.44
C ALA A 97 2.16 22.73 13.05
N ILE A 98 2.68 21.81 12.23
CA ILE A 98 3.33 20.58 12.70
C ILE A 98 4.66 20.89 13.39
N GLU A 99 5.42 21.85 12.85
CA GLU A 99 6.73 22.25 13.38
C GLU A 99 6.64 23.14 14.63
N GLY A 100 5.43 23.58 15.01
CA GLY A 100 5.21 24.42 16.20
C GLY A 100 5.69 25.87 16.02
N SER A 101 5.90 26.30 14.78
CA SER A 101 6.21 27.69 14.45
C SER A 101 4.90 28.48 14.36
N THR A 102 4.35 28.87 15.52
CA THR A 102 3.21 29.78 15.62
C THR A 102 3.66 31.10 16.23
#